data_AF-A0AAN6ED24-F1
#
_entry.id   AF-A0AAN6ED24-F1
#
_cell.length_a   1.000
_cell.length_b   1.000
_cell.length_c   1.000
_cell.angle_alpha   90.00
_cell.angle_beta   90.00
_cell.angle_gamma   90.00
#
_symmetry.space_group_name_H-M   'P 1'
#
loop_
_entity.id
_entity.type
_entity.pdbx_description
1 polymer ?
#
loop_
_entity_poly.entity_id
_entity_poly.type
_entity_poly.pdbx_seq_one_letter_code
_entity_poly.pdbx_strand_id
1 'polypeptide(L)'
;MLDNPQCKELLRNIMREVYAIGEAATGKPLPERMGISGPDGFIEETDKRDVAVVPSMLMDYRARRPMEHDVILGRPLQVARQMGISAPYMEAVYAMLVMVEKTNL
;
A
#
# COMPACT_ATOMS: atom_id res chain seq x y z
N MET A 1 11.00 9.68 3.14
CA MET A 1 10.65 8.35 2.59
C MET A 1 10.78 8.35 1.08
N LEU A 2 10.10 9.28 0.39
CA LEU A 2 10.19 9.39 -1.06
C LEU A 2 11.54 9.95 -1.55
N ASP A 3 12.27 10.71 -0.73
CA ASP A 3 13.62 11.18 -1.08
C ASP A 3 14.67 10.04 -1.13
N ASN A 4 14.37 8.88 -0.53
CA ASN A 4 15.26 7.73 -0.55
C ASN A 4 14.95 6.86 -1.78
N PRO A 5 15.90 6.66 -2.72
CA PRO A 5 15.66 5.89 -3.94
C PRO A 5 15.22 4.44 -3.70
N GLN A 6 15.78 3.77 -2.69
CA GLN A 6 15.43 2.39 -2.36
C GLN A 6 14.01 2.30 -1.81
N CYS A 7 13.59 3.25 -0.96
CA CYS A 7 12.21 3.33 -0.48
C CYS A 7 11.23 3.63 -1.62
N LYS A 8 11.60 4.51 -2.56
CA LYS A 8 10.77 4.83 -3.73
C LYS A 8 10.58 3.59 -4.62
N GLU A 9 11.62 2.78 -4.80
CA GLU A 9 11.52 1.52 -5.54
C GLU A 9 10.68 0.46 -4.81
N LEU A 10 10.81 0.35 -3.48
CA LEU A 10 9.96 -0.52 -2.69
C LEU A 10 8.48 -0.14 -2.85
N LEU A 11 8.14 1.15 -2.76
CA LEU A 11 6.77 1.65 -2.95
C LEU A 11 6.25 1.31 -4.35
N ARG A 12 7.06 1.51 -5.38
CA ARG A 12 6.71 1.16 -6.76
C ARG A 12 6.38 -0.33 -6.88
N ASN A 13 7.19 -1.20 -6.28
CA ASN A 13 6.96 -2.64 -6.34
C ASN A 13 5.69 -3.06 -5.57
N ILE A 14 5.44 -2.49 -4.39
CA ILE A 14 4.17 -2.70 -3.66
C ILE A 14 2.98 -2.24 -4.52
N MET A 15 3.06 -1.08 -5.15
CA MET A 15 1.98 -0.58 -6.00
C MET A 15 1.75 -1.48 -7.23
N ARG A 16 2.81 -2.03 -7.84
CA ARG A 16 2.67 -3.01 -8.93
C ARG A 16 1.92 -4.27 -8.48
N GLU A 17 2.20 -4.77 -7.27
CA GLU A 17 1.47 -5.90 -6.69
C GLU A 17 -0.02 -5.56 -6.49
N VAL A 18 -0.32 -4.38 -5.95
CA VAL A 18 -1.70 -3.90 -5.78
C VAL A 18 -2.45 -3.84 -7.12
N TYR A 19 -1.79 -3.33 -8.17
CA TYR A 19 -2.35 -3.31 -9.53
C TYR A 19 -2.61 -4.72 -10.05
N ALA A 20 -1.61 -5.61 -9.98
CA ALA A 20 -1.76 -6.99 -10.44
C ALA A 20 -2.94 -7.70 -9.75
N ILE A 21 -3.09 -7.52 -8.44
CA ILE A 21 -4.20 -8.09 -7.66
C ILE A 21 -5.53 -7.46 -8.08
N GLY A 22 -5.60 -6.12 -8.14
CA GLY A 22 -6.84 -5.40 -8.43
C GLY A 22 -7.36 -5.67 -9.84
N GLU A 23 -6.48 -5.71 -10.83
CA GLU A 23 -6.85 -5.99 -12.22
C GLU A 23 -7.30 -7.43 -12.41
N ALA A 24 -6.60 -8.39 -11.78
CA ALA A 24 -7.03 -9.78 -11.79
C ALA A 24 -8.41 -9.94 -11.13
N ALA A 25 -8.61 -9.35 -9.94
CA ALA A 25 -9.85 -9.45 -9.19
C ALA A 25 -11.06 -8.84 -9.91
N THR A 26 -10.85 -7.77 -10.69
CA THR A 26 -11.92 -7.07 -11.41
C THR A 26 -12.06 -7.52 -12.86
N GLY A 27 -11.08 -8.24 -13.40
CA GLY A 27 -11.00 -8.61 -14.82
C GLY A 27 -10.82 -7.42 -15.76
N LYS A 28 -10.42 -6.25 -15.24
CA LYS A 28 -10.30 -4.99 -15.97
C LYS A 28 -9.11 -4.18 -15.46
N PRO A 29 -8.52 -3.30 -16.28
CA PRO A 29 -7.51 -2.35 -15.80
C PRO A 29 -8.04 -1.49 -14.65
N LEU A 30 -7.19 -1.16 -13.69
CA LEU A 30 -7.58 -0.21 -12.64
C LEU A 30 -7.81 1.18 -13.26
N PRO A 31 -8.89 1.88 -12.90
CA PRO A 31 -9.22 3.16 -13.49
C PRO A 31 -8.19 4.23 -13.10
N GLU A 32 -8.01 5.20 -13.98
CA GLU A 32 -7.29 6.42 -13.63
C GLU A 32 -8.05 7.18 -12.54
N ARG A 33 -7.31 7.82 -11.65
CA ARG A 33 -7.88 8.64 -10.59
C ARG A 33 -7.28 10.03 -10.64
N MET A 34 -8.11 11.05 -10.85
CA MET A 34 -7.67 12.45 -10.97
C MET A 34 -6.63 12.67 -12.08
N GLY A 35 -6.73 11.91 -13.18
CA GLY A 35 -5.76 11.95 -14.29
C GLY A 35 -4.43 11.24 -13.98
N ILE A 36 -4.35 10.51 -12.87
CA ILE A 36 -3.17 9.76 -12.45
C ILE A 36 -3.40 8.28 -12.76
N SER A 37 -2.43 7.68 -13.45
CA SER A 37 -2.42 6.25 -13.75
C SER A 37 -1.09 5.62 -13.37
N GLY A 38 -1.17 4.38 -12.91
CA GLY A 38 -0.02 3.54 -12.59
C GLY A 38 0.78 3.96 -11.34
N PRO A 39 1.72 3.10 -10.91
CA PRO A 39 2.59 3.36 -9.76
C PRO A 39 3.36 4.68 -9.82
N ASP A 40 3.98 4.98 -10.97
CA ASP A 40 4.85 6.15 -11.10
C ASP A 40 4.08 7.47 -10.99
N GLY A 41 2.89 7.56 -11.59
CA GLY A 41 2.07 8.75 -11.48
C GLY A 41 1.70 9.08 -10.02
N PHE A 42 1.31 8.08 -9.23
CA PHE A 42 0.98 8.32 -7.81
C PHE A 42 2.20 8.67 -6.97
N ILE A 43 3.37 8.10 -7.27
CA ILE A 43 4.62 8.44 -6.58
C ILE A 43 5.00 9.89 -6.89
N GLU A 44 5.00 10.28 -8.16
CA GLU A 44 5.31 11.65 -8.59
C GLU A 44 4.36 12.68 -7.98
N GLU A 45 3.06 12.41 -8.01
CA GLU A 45 2.06 13.32 -7.43
C GLU A 45 2.14 13.40 -5.91
N THR A 46 2.70 12.39 -5.25
CA THR A 46 2.99 12.47 -3.82
C THR A 46 4.26 13.28 -3.56
N ASP A 47 5.29 13.16 -4.41
CA ASP A 47 6.56 13.91 -4.35
C ASP A 47 6.36 15.42 -4.53
N LYS A 48 5.39 15.81 -5.39
CA LYS A 48 5.07 17.22 -5.69
C LYS A 48 4.28 17.93 -4.57
N ARG A 49 3.89 17.24 -3.49
CA ARG A 49 3.07 17.87 -2.44
C ARG A 49 3.92 18.78 -1.57
N ASP A 50 3.57 20.05 -1.55
CA ASP A 50 4.20 21.04 -0.65
C ASP A 50 3.86 20.80 0.83
N VAL A 51 2.70 20.18 1.10
CA VAL A 51 2.21 19.92 2.46
C VAL A 51 2.33 18.44 2.77
N ALA A 52 3.08 18.13 3.83
CA ALA A 52 3.18 16.79 4.37
C ALA A 52 1.80 16.27 4.82
N VAL A 53 1.35 15.19 4.20
CA VAL A 53 0.12 14.50 4.61
C VAL A 53 0.49 13.35 5.54
N VAL A 54 -0.12 13.33 6.73
CA VAL A 54 0.03 12.21 7.66
C VAL A 54 -1.00 11.14 7.32
N PRO A 55 -0.60 9.91 6.97
CA PRO A 55 -1.54 8.82 6.69
C PRO A 55 -2.38 8.48 7.92
N SER A 56 -3.66 8.15 7.73
CA SER A 56 -4.60 7.80 8.82
C SER A 56 -4.08 6.66 9.70
N MET A 57 -3.56 5.59 9.08
CA MET A 57 -3.02 4.45 9.81
C MET A 57 -1.84 4.83 10.72
N LEU A 58 -1.01 5.81 10.33
CA LEU A 58 0.04 6.35 11.19
C LEU A 58 -0.54 7.17 12.35
N MET A 59 -1.66 7.88 12.13
CA MET A 59 -2.37 8.56 13.21
C MET A 59 -2.97 7.56 14.20
N ASP A 60 -3.54 6.44 13.73
CA ASP A 60 -4.06 5.37 14.60
C ASP A 60 -2.96 4.74 15.45
N TYR A 61 -1.81 4.44 14.83
CA TYR A 61 -0.63 3.97 15.55
C TYR A 61 -0.22 4.96 16.66
N ARG A 62 -0.06 6.24 16.33
CA ARG A 62 0.33 7.27 17.33
C ARG A 62 -0.69 7.44 18.45
N ALA A 63 -1.97 7.23 18.15
CA ALA A 63 -3.05 7.30 19.11
C ALA A 63 -3.30 6.00 19.88
N ARG A 64 -2.49 4.94 19.65
CA ARG A 64 -2.68 3.59 20.20
C ARG A 64 -4.09 3.05 19.94
N ARG A 65 -4.60 3.30 18.73
CA ARG A 65 -5.86 2.73 18.24
C ARG A 65 -5.57 1.56 17.30
N PRO A 66 -6.53 0.64 17.14
CA PRO A 66 -6.46 -0.36 16.08
C PRO A 66 -6.28 0.32 14.70
N MET A 67 -5.35 -0.20 13.92
CA MET A 67 -5.04 0.16 12.55
C MET A 67 -5.87 -0.68 11.57
N GLU A 68 -6.16 -0.15 10.39
CA GLU A 68 -6.96 -0.83 9.36
C GLU A 68 -6.14 -1.77 8.45
N HIS A 69 -5.02 -2.33 8.94
CA HIS A 69 -4.10 -3.13 8.11
C HIS A 69 -4.76 -4.41 7.55
N ASP A 70 -5.67 -5.04 8.29
CA ASP A 70 -6.40 -6.23 7.85
C ASP A 70 -7.33 -5.94 6.67
N VAL A 71 -7.95 -4.76 6.66
CA VAL A 71 -8.88 -4.36 5.59
C VAL A 71 -8.12 -3.84 4.38
N ILE A 72 -7.11 -3.01 4.59
CA ILE A 72 -6.40 -2.31 3.52
C ILE A 72 -5.35 -3.22 2.86
N LEU A 73 -4.64 -4.08 3.60
CA LEU A 73 -3.62 -4.99 3.07
C LEU A 73 -4.06 -6.45 3.15
N GLY A 74 -4.64 -6.87 4.27
CA GLY A 74 -5.00 -8.27 4.51
C GLY A 74 -6.02 -8.81 3.50
N ARG A 75 -7.09 -8.06 3.20
CA ARG A 75 -8.10 -8.47 2.20
C ARG A 75 -7.52 -8.57 0.79
N PRO A 76 -6.76 -7.58 0.25
CA PRO A 76 -6.06 -7.77 -1.01
C PRO A 76 -5.10 -8.97 -1.04
N LEU A 77 -4.34 -9.22 0.03
CA LEU A 77 -3.47 -10.40 0.13
C LEU A 77 -4.24 -11.72 0.12
N GLN A 78 -5.42 -11.76 0.73
CA GLN A 78 -6.30 -12.93 0.64
C GLN A 78 -6.74 -13.19 -0.80
N VAL A 79 -7.13 -12.14 -1.52
CA VAL A 79 -7.49 -12.24 -2.95
C VAL A 79 -6.29 -12.70 -3.78
N ALA A 80 -5.11 -12.12 -3.55
CA ALA A 80 -3.87 -12.52 -4.22
C ALA A 80 -3.62 -14.02 -4.09
N ARG A 81 -3.73 -14.56 -2.87
CA ARG A 81 -3.57 -16.00 -2.59
C ARG A 81 -4.60 -16.86 -3.31
N GLN A 82 -5.87 -16.44 -3.33
CA GLN A 82 -6.94 -17.16 -4.03
C GLN A 82 -6.72 -17.22 -5.55
N MET A 83 -6.08 -16.19 -6.11
CA MET A 83 -5.80 -16.07 -7.54
C MET A 83 -4.40 -16.56 -7.95
N GLY A 84 -3.57 -17.02 -6.99
CA GLY A 84 -2.20 -17.45 -7.27
C GLY A 84 -1.24 -16.32 -7.63
N ILE A 85 -1.52 -15.08 -7.21
CA ILE A 85 -0.70 -13.90 -7.47
C ILE A 85 0.30 -13.70 -6.34
N SER A 86 1.57 -13.56 -6.70
CA SER A 86 2.64 -13.28 -5.76
C SER A 86 2.64 -11.81 -5.35
N ALA A 87 2.68 -11.54 -4.05
CA ALA A 87 2.75 -10.18 -3.50
C ALA A 87 3.73 -10.05 -2.30
N PRO A 88 5.00 -10.49 -2.45
CA PRO A 88 5.94 -10.60 -1.35
C PRO A 88 6.24 -9.27 -0.64
N TYR A 89 6.25 -8.14 -1.36
CA TYR A 89 6.52 -6.86 -0.72
C TYR A 89 5.35 -6.42 0.17
N MET A 90 4.12 -6.58 -0.32
CA MET A 90 2.91 -6.30 0.46
C MET A 90 2.76 -7.28 1.64
N GLU A 91 3.10 -8.57 1.47
CA GLU A 91 3.12 -9.55 2.56
C GLU A 91 4.09 -9.15 3.68
N ALA A 92 5.31 -8.72 3.30
CA ALA A 92 6.31 -8.26 4.28
C ALA A 92 5.82 -7.02 5.04
N VAL A 93 5.25 -6.03 4.36
CA VAL A 93 4.72 -4.82 5.00
C VAL A 93 3.54 -5.13 5.91
N TYR A 94 2.62 -6.00 5.49
CA TYR A 94 1.50 -6.44 6.32
C TYR A 94 1.98 -7.12 7.61
N ALA A 95 2.94 -8.04 7.52
CA ALA A 95 3.50 -8.71 8.69
C ALA A 95 4.15 -7.71 9.67
N MET A 96 4.88 -6.71 9.16
CA MET A 96 5.46 -5.65 9.99
C MET A 96 4.40 -4.77 10.67
N LEU A 97 3.33 -4.39 9.97
CA LEU A 97 2.24 -3.60 10.54
C LEU A 97 1.53 -4.34 11.67
N VAL A 98 1.22 -5.62 11.48
CA VAL A 98 0.62 -6.48 12.51
C VAL A 98 1.54 -6.59 13.74
N MET A 99 2.83 -6.78 13.54
CA MET A 99 3.81 -6.84 14.64
C MET A 99 3.86 -5.53 15.42
N VAL A 100 4.00 -4.41 14.70
CA VAL A 100 4.14 -3.07 15.28
C VAL A 100 2.89 -2.66 16.04
N GLU A 101 1.69 -2.98 15.53
CA GLU A 101 0.44 -2.76 16.24
C GLU A 101 0.39 -3.50 17.58
N LYS A 102 0.70 -4.81 17.57
CA LYS A 102 0.66 -5.66 18.77
C LYS A 102 1.58 -5.16 19.87
N THR A 103 2.67 -4.51 19.51
CA THR A 103 3.62 -3.92 20.47
C THR A 103 3.25 -2.52 20.95
N ASN A 104 2.23 -1.90 20.34
CA ASN A 104 1.86 -0.51 20.57
C ASN A 104 0.46 -0.32 21.18
N LEU A 105 -0.37 -1.37 21.17
CA LEU A 105 -1.58 -1.51 21.98
C LEU A 105 -1.24 -1.98 23.40
#